data_AF-A0A923ZFG9-F1
#
_entry.id   AF-A0A923ZFG9-F1
#
_cell.length_a   1.000
_cell.length_b   1.000
_cell.length_c   1.000
_cell.angle_alpha   90.00
_cell.angle_beta   90.00
_cell.angle_gamma   90.00
#
_symmetry.space_group_name_H-M   'P 1'
#
loop_
_entity.id
_entity.type
_entity.pdbx_description
1 polymer ?
#
loop_
_entity_poly.entity_id
_entity_poly.type
_entity_poly.pdbx_seq_one_letter_code
_entity_poly.pdbx_strand_id
1 'polypeptide(L)'
;KIMAADPPYFQDYLQAHLMMAEALLKYSHVKLHSFHKSFALITEEKNYRDIIHYTTEVADILITEMAQGRNQIKSLEEFKINQEKFAQFVEQYNVQDDVQEK
;
A
#
# COMPACT_ATOMS: atom_id res chain seq x y z
N LYS A 1 -14.46 4.44 -10.20
CA LYS A 1 -13.96 5.66 -9.54
C LYS A 1 -13.32 5.23 -8.23
N ILE A 2 -12.02 4.88 -8.27
CA ILE A 2 -11.25 4.73 -7.03
C ILE A 2 -11.39 6.07 -6.33
N MET A 3 -11.69 6.10 -5.03
CA MET A 3 -11.66 7.36 -4.29
C MET A 3 -10.25 7.90 -4.47
N ALA A 4 -10.12 8.90 -5.36
CA ALA A 4 -8.95 9.77 -5.39
C ALA A 4 -8.76 10.15 -3.93
N ALA A 5 -7.66 9.72 -3.34
CA ALA A 5 -7.36 10.07 -1.97
C ALA A 5 -7.38 11.59 -1.94
N ASP A 6 -8.44 12.16 -1.34
CA ASP A 6 -8.59 13.60 -1.29
C ASP A 6 -7.28 14.16 -0.72
N PRO A 7 -6.63 15.11 -1.41
CA PRO A 7 -5.25 15.49 -1.16
C PRO A 7 -4.85 15.76 0.30
N PRO A 8 -5.71 16.27 1.21
CA PRO A 8 -5.29 16.45 2.59
C PRO A 8 -5.02 15.15 3.36
N TYR A 9 -5.53 13.99 2.95
CA TYR A 9 -5.48 12.77 3.77
C TYR A 9 -4.37 11.77 3.38
N PHE A 10 -3.77 11.92 2.20
CA PHE A 10 -2.75 10.96 1.75
C PHE A 10 -1.48 11.03 2.60
N GLN A 11 -1.02 12.24 2.94
CA GLN A 11 0.14 12.41 3.82
C GLN A 11 -0.13 11.93 5.25
N ASP A 12 -1.34 12.20 5.77
CA ASP A 12 -1.76 11.71 7.09
C ASP A 12 -1.82 10.17 7.11
N TYR A 13 -2.29 9.54 6.02
CA TYR A 13 -2.29 8.09 5.85
C TYR A 13 -0.87 7.50 5.88
N LEU A 14 0.05 8.08 5.11
CA LEU A 14 1.46 7.68 5.07
C LEU A 14 2.12 7.82 6.45
N GLN A 15 1.86 8.93 7.13
CA GLN A 15 2.36 9.22 8.47
C GLN A 15 1.81 8.24 9.52
N ALA A 16 0.51 7.95 9.49
CA ALA A 16 -0.10 6.98 10.40
C ALA A 16 0.53 5.59 10.24
N HIS A 17 0.75 5.17 8.98
CA HIS A 17 1.44 3.92 8.68
C HIS A 17 2.87 3.90 9.20
N LEU A 18 3.61 5.00 9.10
CA LEU A 18 4.97 5.11 9.63
C LEU A 18 4.98 4.96 11.15
N MET A 19 4.06 5.62 11.85
CA MET A 19 3.90 5.49 13.31
C MET A 19 3.56 4.05 13.72
N MET A 20 2.69 3.37 12.97
CA MET A 20 2.36 1.95 13.21
C MET A 20 3.58 1.05 13.03
N ALA A 21 4.35 1.25 11.95
CA ALA A 21 5.55 0.46 11.69
C ALA A 21 6.60 0.66 12.80
N GLU A 22 6.86 1.89 13.21
CA GLU A 22 7.76 2.20 14.32
C GLU A 22 7.31 1.55 15.63
N ALA A 23 6.01 1.63 15.95
CA ALA A 23 5.47 1.06 17.17
C ALA A 23 5.53 -0.48 17.20
N LEU A 24 5.42 -1.14 16.06
CA LEU A 24 5.27 -2.59 15.95
C LEU A 24 6.58 -3.33 15.63
N LEU A 25 7.52 -2.72 14.89
CA LEU A 25 8.78 -3.36 14.49
C LEU A 25 9.69 -3.71 15.67
N LYS A 26 9.50 -3.09 16.84
CA LYS A 26 10.25 -3.40 18.06
C LYS A 26 9.94 -4.79 18.64
N TYR A 27 8.85 -5.43 18.20
CA TYR A 27 8.44 -6.75 18.69
C TYR A 27 8.88 -7.84 17.73
N SER A 28 9.81 -8.71 18.17
CA SER A 28 10.41 -9.77 17.34
C SER A 28 9.42 -10.83 16.83
N HIS A 29 8.25 -10.97 17.47
CA HIS A 29 7.19 -11.89 17.07
C HIS A 29 6.21 -11.27 16.07
N VAL A 30 6.25 -9.95 15.87
CA VAL A 30 5.39 -9.25 14.91
C VAL A 30 6.09 -9.22 13.56
N LYS A 31 5.40 -9.68 12.51
CA LYS A 31 5.84 -9.60 11.12
C LYS A 31 4.93 -8.65 10.37
N LEU A 32 5.44 -7.46 10.05
CA LEU A 32 4.70 -6.48 9.26
C LEU A 32 4.97 -6.70 7.78
N HIS A 33 3.94 -6.59 6.95
CA HIS A 33 4.03 -6.67 5.50
C HIS A 33 3.38 -5.45 4.87
N SER A 34 4.00 -4.88 3.83
CA SER A 34 3.43 -3.76 3.05
C SER A 34 3.32 -4.13 1.58
N PHE A 35 2.09 -4.09 1.07
CA PHE A 35 1.75 -4.42 -0.31
C PHE A 35 1.58 -3.19 -1.21
N HIS A 36 2.00 -2.00 -0.75
CA HIS A 36 1.97 -0.78 -1.56
C HIS A 36 2.81 -0.91 -2.85
N LYS A 37 3.81 -1.79 -2.88
CA LYS A 37 4.59 -2.14 -4.09
C LYS A 37 3.83 -3.02 -5.08
N SER A 38 2.84 -3.78 -4.61
CA SER A 38 1.99 -4.64 -5.43
C SER A 38 0.79 -3.85 -5.94
N PHE A 39 0.99 -2.57 -6.34
CA PHE A 39 -0.10 -1.64 -6.64
C PHE A 39 -1.05 -2.18 -7.72
N ALA A 40 -0.51 -2.76 -8.80
CA ALA A 40 -1.32 -3.38 -9.85
C ALA A 40 -2.22 -4.53 -9.34
N LEU A 41 -1.80 -5.26 -8.30
CA LEU A 41 -2.63 -6.27 -7.66
C LEU A 41 -3.82 -5.62 -6.93
N ILE A 42 -3.60 -4.48 -6.28
CA ILE A 42 -4.57 -3.84 -5.38
C ILE A 42 -5.47 -2.80 -6.07
N THR A 43 -5.11 -2.28 -7.24
CA THR A 43 -5.87 -1.22 -7.94
C THR A 43 -6.55 -1.63 -9.23
N GLU A 44 -6.31 -2.84 -9.71
CA GLU A 44 -7.12 -3.43 -10.77
C GLU A 44 -8.58 -3.58 -10.27
N GLU A 45 -9.53 -2.98 -10.97
CA GLU A 45 -10.96 -2.95 -10.57
C GLU A 45 -11.54 -4.37 -10.38
N LYS A 46 -11.01 -5.36 -11.11
CA LYS A 46 -11.40 -6.77 -11.01
C LYS A 46 -10.86 -7.46 -9.76
N ASN A 47 -9.80 -6.94 -9.16
CA ASN A 47 -9.14 -7.48 -7.97
C ASN A 47 -9.72 -6.91 -6.67
N TYR A 48 -10.47 -5.82 -6.77
CA TYR A 48 -11.04 -5.08 -5.65
C TYR A 48 -12.54 -5.34 -5.55
N ARG A 49 -13.00 -6.00 -4.48
CA ARG A 49 -14.42 -6.30 -4.27
C ARG A 49 -14.92 -5.59 -3.02
N ASP A 50 -15.10 -4.27 -3.17
CA ASP A 50 -15.59 -3.31 -2.17
C ASP A 50 -14.57 -2.94 -1.08
N ILE A 51 -14.72 -1.74 -0.49
CA ILE A 51 -13.70 -0.87 0.16
C ILE A 51 -12.88 -1.52 1.31
N ILE A 52 -13.26 -2.72 1.71
CA ILE A 52 -12.75 -3.47 2.86
C ILE A 52 -12.25 -4.89 2.51
N HIS A 53 -12.44 -5.39 1.29
CA HIS A 53 -12.08 -6.78 0.94
C HIS A 53 -11.52 -6.97 -0.48
N TYR A 54 -10.42 -7.72 -0.54
CA TYR A 54 -9.86 -8.27 -1.76
C TYR A 54 -10.71 -9.45 -2.28
N THR A 55 -10.64 -9.74 -3.58
CA THR A 55 -11.14 -11.04 -4.08
C THR A 55 -10.41 -12.19 -3.38
N THR A 56 -11.04 -13.37 -3.33
CA THR A 56 -10.42 -14.59 -2.76
C THR A 56 -9.04 -14.86 -3.39
N GLU A 57 -8.93 -14.69 -4.72
CA GLU A 57 -7.67 -14.90 -5.45
C GLU A 57 -6.56 -13.95 -4.97
N VAL A 58 -6.89 -12.67 -4.79
CA VAL A 58 -5.92 -11.68 -4.30
C VAL A 58 -5.57 -11.96 -2.84
N ALA A 59 -6.55 -12.35 -2.01
CA ALA A 59 -6.29 -12.73 -0.63
C ALA A 59 -5.33 -13.93 -0.54
N ASP A 60 -5.52 -14.95 -1.38
CA ASP A 60 -4.65 -16.13 -1.45
C ASP A 60 -3.23 -15.77 -1.89
N ILE A 61 -3.09 -14.83 -2.84
CA ILE A 61 -1.79 -14.29 -3.25
C ILE A 61 -1.12 -13.60 -2.06
N LEU A 62 -1.81 -12.68 -1.38
CA LEU A 62 -1.26 -11.95 -0.24
C LEU A 62 -0.82 -12.91 0.88
N ILE A 63 -1.65 -13.90 1.23
CA ILE A 63 -1.33 -14.91 2.24
C ILE A 63 -0.08 -15.70 1.82
N THR A 64 0.00 -16.11 0.56
CA THR A 64 1.17 -16.83 0.03
C THR A 64 2.43 -15.99 0.09
N GLU A 65 2.35 -14.71 -0.27
CA GLU A 65 3.46 -13.77 -0.14
C GLU A 65 3.92 -13.59 1.31
N MET A 66 2.98 -13.44 2.24
CA MET A 66 3.29 -13.35 3.67
C MET A 66 3.97 -14.62 4.18
N ALA A 67 3.46 -15.80 3.81
CA ALA A 67 4.03 -17.08 4.19
C ALA A 67 5.47 -17.25 3.68
N GLN A 68 5.78 -16.70 2.51
CA GLN A 68 7.12 -16.70 1.91
C GLN A 68 8.02 -15.57 2.41
N GLY A 69 7.52 -14.69 3.29
CA GLY A 69 8.26 -13.54 3.79
C GLY A 69 8.44 -12.41 2.77
N ARG A 70 7.73 -12.46 1.63
CA ARG A 70 7.72 -11.38 0.64
C ARG A 70 7.00 -10.16 1.21
N ASN A 71 7.41 -8.98 0.75
CA ASN A 71 6.85 -7.70 1.18
C ASN A 71 6.93 -7.43 2.70
N GLN A 72 7.71 -8.24 3.45
CA GLN A 72 7.90 -8.03 4.88
C GLN A 72 8.79 -6.81 5.12
N ILE A 73 8.35 -5.91 5.99
CA ILE A 73 9.12 -4.75 6.44
C ILE A 73 10.20 -5.24 7.40
N LYS A 74 11.47 -5.02 7.07
CA LYS A 74 12.61 -5.43 7.91
C LYS A 74 13.16 -4.30 8.77
N SER A 75 13.00 -3.05 8.32
CA SER A 75 13.42 -1.86 9.05
C SER A 75 12.51 -0.67 8.76
N LEU A 76 12.54 0.32 9.66
CA LEU A 76 11.81 1.57 9.47
C LEU A 76 12.34 2.38 8.28
N GLU A 77 13.65 2.33 8.04
CA GLU A 77 14.30 3.00 6.91
C GLU A 77 13.84 2.43 5.57
N GLU A 78 13.80 1.09 5.44
CA GLU A 78 13.28 0.43 4.25
C GLU A 78 11.81 0.83 4.01
N PHE A 79 11.03 0.93 5.08
CA PHE A 79 9.63 1.32 4.99
C PHE A 79 9.45 2.76 4.48
N LYS A 80 10.26 3.72 4.97
CA LYS A 80 10.25 5.12 4.51
C LYS A 80 10.54 5.22 3.01
N ILE A 81 11.59 4.54 2.54
CA ILE A 81 11.95 4.50 1.11
C ILE A 81 10.79 3.96 0.27
N ASN A 82 10.08 2.95 0.77
CA ASN A 82 8.95 2.37 0.05
C ASN A 82 7.74 3.30 0.01
N GLN A 83 7.50 4.05 1.07
CA GLN A 83 6.45 5.06 1.12
C GLN A 83 6.72 6.24 0.19
N GLU A 84 7.97 6.70 0.09
CA GLU A 84 8.37 7.75 -0.85
C GLU A 84 8.11 7.32 -2.30
N LYS A 85 8.47 6.09 -2.66
CA LYS A 85 8.19 5.52 -3.99
C LYS A 85 6.69 5.44 -4.27
N PHE A 86 5.91 5.07 -3.27
CA PHE A 86 4.46 5.02 -3.38
C PHE A 86 3.86 6.42 -3.56
N ALA A 87 4.35 7.41 -2.81
CA ALA A 87 3.92 8.80 -2.94
C ALA A 87 4.22 9.38 -4.33
N GLN A 88 5.43 9.16 -4.85
CA GLN A 88 5.81 9.56 -6.21
C GLN A 88 4.92 8.91 -7.27
N PHE A 89 4.58 7.64 -7.09
CA PHE A 89 3.68 6.95 -8.00
C PHE A 89 2.27 7.54 -7.98
N VAL A 90 1.69 7.77 -6.78
CA VAL A 90 0.35 8.36 -6.65
C VAL A 90 0.29 9.76 -7.26
N GLU A 91 1.33 10.57 -7.08
CA GLU A 91 1.46 11.87 -7.74
C GLU A 91 1.44 11.73 -9.27
N GLN A 92 2.22 10.81 -9.83
CA GLN A 92 2.24 10.56 -11.28
C GLN A 92 0.91 10.01 -11.82
N TYR A 93 0.25 9.13 -11.07
CA TYR A 93 -1.02 8.52 -11.46
C TYR A 93 -2.14 9.56 -11.49
N ASN A 94 -2.25 10.38 -10.44
CA ASN A 94 -3.22 11.48 -10.38
C ASN A 94 -3.00 12.51 -11.51
N VAL A 95 -1.73 12.81 -11.86
CA VAL A 95 -1.42 13.69 -13.00
C VAL A 95 -1.88 13.09 -14.34
N GLN A 96 -1.83 11.77 -14.50
CA GLN A 96 -2.27 11.11 -15.73
C GLN A 96 -3.80 11.09 -15.88
N ASP A 97 -4.53 10.87 -14.79
CA ASP A 97 -6.01 10.92 -14.79
C ASP A 97 -6.52 12.34 -15.11
N ASP A 98 -5.89 13.39 -14.56
CA ASP A 98 -6.22 14.80 -14.87
C ASP A 98 -5.98 15.19 -16.34
N VAL A 99 -5.06 14.50 -17.02
CA VAL A 99 -4.76 14.72 -18.45
C VAL A 99 -5.72 13.93 -19.34
N GLN A 100 -6.26 12.79 -18.89
CA GLN A 100 -7.26 12.03 -19.65
C GLN A 100 -8.68 12.60 -19.54
N GLU A 101 -8.97 13.39 -18.50
CA GLU A 101 -10.26 14.09 -18.36
C GLU A 101 -10.36 15.43 -19.14
N LYS A 102 -9.34 15.82 -19.92
CA LYS A 102 -9.34 17.02 -20.80
C LYS A 102 -9.34 16.68 -22.29
#